data_AF-A0A060X701-F1
#
_entry.id   AF-A0A060X701-F1
#
_cell.length_a   1.000
_cell.length_b   1.000
_cell.length_c   1.000
_cell.angle_alpha   90.00
_cell.angle_beta   90.00
_cell.angle_gamma   90.00
#
_symmetry.space_group_name_H-M   'P 1'
#
loop_
_entity.id
_entity.type
_entity.pdbx_description
1 polymer ?
#
loop_
_entity_poly.entity_id
_entity_poly.type
_entity_poly.pdbx_seq_one_letter_code
_entity_poly.pdbx_strand_id
1 'polypeptide(L)'
;MLSGPHVCGDTLQIDPAVNHILSGSWRRDNALEIWDYVSGQKVTEVPNDYQGESKIYTCHWLGQDHIVAAGSQSNMLRVINRWTMTTESRLLGLSSAVFGSSVCLAGKWTGLIAATSGTSVYLLERDGQQHSKK
;
A
#
# COMPACT_ATOMS: atom_id res chain seq x y z
N MET A 1 15.30 19.25 -16.43
CA MET A 1 14.27 18.20 -16.23
C MET A 1 14.24 17.87 -14.75
N LEU A 2 13.11 18.02 -14.08
CA LEU A 2 12.91 17.41 -12.76
C LEU A 2 12.55 15.94 -13.00
N SER A 3 13.50 15.04 -12.77
CA SER A 3 13.30 13.60 -12.84
C SER A 3 13.11 13.04 -11.43
N GLY A 4 12.06 12.26 -11.21
CA GLY A 4 11.75 11.66 -9.92
C GLY A 4 10.36 11.02 -9.92
N PRO A 5 9.98 10.28 -8.87
CA PRO A 5 8.63 9.74 -8.75
C PRO A 5 7.61 10.88 -8.79
N HIS A 6 6.59 10.74 -9.64
CA HIS A 6 5.42 11.61 -9.60
C HIS A 6 4.52 11.13 -8.46
N VAL A 7 4.91 11.45 -7.24
CA VAL A 7 4.20 11.08 -6.01
C VAL A 7 2.85 11.77 -5.99
N CYS A 8 1.78 11.02 -5.72
CA CYS A 8 0.40 11.51 -5.68
C CYS A 8 -0.33 10.87 -4.49
N GLY A 9 -1.13 11.67 -3.78
CA GLY A 9 -1.91 11.21 -2.63
C GLY A 9 -1.07 10.89 -1.39
N ASP A 10 -1.64 10.11 -0.47
CA ASP A 10 -0.97 9.70 0.78
C ASP A 10 -0.09 8.47 0.53
N THR A 11 1.03 8.71 -0.13
CA THR A 11 1.92 7.68 -0.66
C THR A 11 3.36 7.81 -0.21
N LEU A 12 3.67 8.66 0.78
CA LEU A 12 5.03 8.81 1.31
C LEU A 12 5.04 8.47 2.80
N GLN A 13 5.60 7.31 3.15
CA GLN A 13 5.54 6.75 4.50
C GLN A 13 6.93 6.44 5.01
N ILE A 14 7.25 6.90 6.22
CA ILE A 14 8.52 6.62 6.90
C ILE A 14 8.31 5.47 7.89
N ASP A 15 9.16 4.45 7.79
CA ASP A 15 9.34 3.44 8.82
C ASP A 15 10.67 3.66 9.54
N PRO A 16 10.65 4.28 10.74
CA PRO A 16 11.87 4.57 11.48
C PRO A 16 12.54 3.32 12.05
N ALA A 17 11.84 2.19 12.16
CA ALA A 17 12.39 0.98 12.79
C ALA A 17 13.47 0.30 11.92
N VAL A 18 13.41 0.48 10.60
CA VAL A 18 14.33 -0.16 9.64
C VAL A 18 14.90 0.82 8.61
N ASN A 19 14.85 2.11 8.91
CA ASN A 19 15.39 3.18 8.07
C ASN A 19 14.78 3.31 6.66
N HIS A 20 13.52 2.92 6.47
CA HIS A 20 12.91 2.87 5.14
C HIS A 20 11.88 3.98 4.89
N ILE A 21 11.84 4.46 3.65
CA ILE A 21 10.73 5.22 3.07
C ILE A 21 10.01 4.32 2.07
N LEU A 22 8.68 4.28 2.14
CA LEU A 22 7.82 3.76 1.08
C LEU A 22 7.29 4.93 0.26
N SER A 23 7.41 4.85 -1.06
CA SER A 23 6.82 5.82 -1.98
C SER A 23 5.90 5.14 -3.01
N GLY A 24 4.67 5.60 -3.12
CA GLY A 24 3.79 5.35 -4.26
C GLY A 24 3.84 6.48 -5.28
N SER A 25 3.58 6.19 -6.56
CA SER A 25 3.60 7.18 -7.61
C SER A 25 2.58 6.88 -8.72
N TRP A 26 2.16 7.94 -9.41
CA TRP A 26 1.31 7.85 -10.58
C TRP A 26 2.13 7.55 -11.83
N ARG A 27 2.82 6.40 -11.82
CA ARG A 27 3.63 5.92 -12.95
C ARG A 27 3.20 4.53 -13.36
N ARG A 28 3.57 4.16 -14.59
CA ARG A 28 3.31 2.85 -15.16
C ARG A 28 4.25 1.80 -14.55
N ASP A 29 5.54 2.11 -14.61
CA ASP A 29 6.64 1.33 -14.06
C ASP A 29 7.12 2.00 -12.77
N ASN A 30 7.75 1.24 -11.87
CA ASN A 30 8.30 1.79 -10.63
C ASN A 30 7.24 2.52 -9.79
N ALA A 31 5.99 2.03 -9.82
CA ALA A 31 4.87 2.71 -9.19
C ALA A 31 4.97 2.69 -7.66
N LEU A 32 5.65 1.70 -7.08
CA LEU A 32 5.85 1.54 -5.64
C LEU A 32 7.32 1.19 -5.36
N GLU A 33 8.01 2.02 -4.58
CA GLU A 33 9.46 1.91 -4.35
C GLU A 33 9.77 2.05 -2.85
N ILE A 34 10.85 1.40 -2.41
CA ILE A 34 11.38 1.48 -1.05
C ILE A 34 12.78 2.11 -1.12
N TRP A 35 13.05 3.03 -0.20
CA TRP A 35 14.28 3.81 -0.14
C TRP A 35 14.87 3.71 1.26
N ASP A 36 16.19 3.77 1.37
CA ASP A 36 16.87 3.96 2.65
C ASP A 36 16.93 5.47 2.91
N TYR A 37 16.34 5.94 4.01
CA TYR A 37 16.24 7.38 4.26
C TYR A 37 17.53 8.01 4.78
N VAL A 38 18.51 7.21 5.19
CA VAL A 38 19.82 7.71 5.63
C VAL A 38 20.66 8.09 4.42
N SER A 39 20.73 7.22 3.41
CA SER A 39 21.50 7.42 2.18
C SER A 39 20.71 8.08 1.05
N GLY A 40 19.38 8.03 1.12
CA GLY A 40 18.48 8.45 0.03
C GLY A 40 18.50 7.50 -1.18
N GLN A 41 19.16 6.34 -1.08
CA GLN A 41 19.24 5.38 -2.18
C GLN A 41 18.00 4.50 -2.25
N LYS A 42 17.62 4.13 -3.48
CA LYS A 42 16.58 3.14 -3.70
C LYS A 42 17.08 1.78 -3.21
N VAL A 43 16.33 1.16 -2.31
CA VAL A 43 16.57 -0.20 -1.83
C VAL A 43 16.00 -1.20 -2.82
N THR A 44 14.72 -1.03 -3.19
CA THR A 44 14.06 -1.93 -4.14
C THR A 44 12.80 -1.31 -4.74
N GLU A 45 12.30 -1.94 -5.80
CA GLU A 45 10.99 -1.71 -6.39
C GLU A 45 10.04 -2.85 -5.98
N VAL A 46 8.78 -2.51 -5.72
CA VAL A 46 7.74 -3.50 -5.50
C VAL A 46 7.07 -3.82 -6.84
N PRO A 47 7.14 -5.09 -7.33
CA PRO A 47 6.61 -5.43 -8.62
C PRO A 47 5.11 -5.17 -8.76
N ASN A 48 4.68 -4.92 -10.00
CA ASN A 48 3.26 -4.91 -10.36
C ASN A 48 2.63 -6.29 -10.13
N ASP A 49 1.30 -6.31 -9.98
CA ASP A 49 0.57 -7.55 -9.81
C ASP A 49 0.35 -8.26 -11.16
N TYR A 50 0.14 -9.57 -11.14
CA TYR A 50 -0.20 -10.31 -12.36
C TYR A 50 -1.58 -9.91 -12.91
N GLN A 51 -2.46 -9.35 -12.08
CA GLN A 51 -3.74 -8.73 -12.49
C GLN A 51 -3.56 -7.38 -13.19
N GLY A 52 -2.34 -6.89 -13.31
CA GLY A 52 -1.99 -5.68 -14.04
C GLY A 52 -1.32 -4.61 -13.18
N GLU A 53 -0.98 -3.53 -13.87
CA GLU A 53 -0.35 -2.34 -13.30
C GLU A 53 -1.36 -1.51 -12.51
N SER A 54 -0.91 -0.84 -11.46
CA SER A 54 -1.73 0.15 -10.76
C SER A 54 -0.96 1.43 -10.53
N LYS A 55 -1.56 2.56 -10.93
CA LYS A 55 -1.01 3.88 -10.61
C LYS A 55 -1.42 4.24 -9.19
N ILE A 56 -0.44 4.25 -8.28
CA ILE A 56 -0.68 4.27 -6.83
C ILE A 56 -1.06 5.67 -6.36
N TYR A 57 -2.16 5.75 -5.61
CA TYR A 57 -2.62 6.98 -4.95
C TYR A 57 -2.57 6.91 -3.43
N THR A 58 -2.43 5.72 -2.86
CA THR A 58 -2.31 5.52 -1.41
C THR A 58 -1.46 4.30 -1.13
N CYS A 59 -0.57 4.40 -0.14
CA CYS A 59 0.16 3.24 0.38
C CYS A 59 0.56 3.42 1.84
N HIS A 60 0.64 2.32 2.58
CA HIS A 60 0.95 2.30 4.00
C HIS A 60 1.80 1.09 4.37
N TRP A 61 2.68 1.28 5.35
CA TRP A 61 3.21 0.16 6.11
C TRP A 61 2.09 -0.46 6.95
N LEU A 62 1.96 -1.77 6.92
CA LEU A 62 1.01 -2.52 7.73
C LEU A 62 1.79 -3.44 8.65
N GLY A 63 1.90 -3.04 9.91
CA GLY A 63 2.74 -3.74 10.88
C GLY A 63 4.22 -3.75 10.45
N GLN A 64 4.91 -4.84 10.76
CA GLN A 64 6.34 -5.00 10.40
C GLN A 64 6.53 -5.71 9.06
N ASP A 65 5.48 -6.36 8.55
CA ASP A 65 5.56 -7.47 7.61
C ASP A 65 4.86 -7.20 6.28
N HIS A 66 4.01 -6.17 6.19
CA HIS A 66 3.22 -5.92 4.99
C HIS A 66 3.24 -4.46 4.52
N ILE A 67 2.88 -4.32 3.26
CA ILE A 67 2.56 -3.04 2.60
C ILE A 67 1.11 -3.13 2.11
N VAL A 68 0.35 -2.07 2.32
CA VAL A 68 -0.92 -1.84 1.64
C VAL A 68 -0.69 -0.81 0.55
N ALA A 69 -1.14 -1.08 -0.67
CA ALA A 69 -1.05 -0.13 -1.78
C ALA A 69 -2.29 -0.20 -2.67
N ALA A 70 -2.81 0.95 -3.08
CA ALA A 70 -4.01 1.01 -3.90
C ALA A 70 -4.01 2.21 -4.85
N GLY A 71 -4.79 2.10 -5.92
CA GLY A 71 -4.79 3.12 -6.96
C GLY A 71 -5.76 2.89 -8.11
N SER A 72 -5.38 3.41 -9.27
CA SER A 72 -6.18 3.35 -10.52
C SER A 72 -5.61 2.34 -11.52
N GLN A 73 -6.15 2.32 -12.74
CA GLN A 73 -5.91 1.36 -13.82
C GLN A 73 -6.61 0.02 -13.58
N SER A 74 -6.16 -0.77 -12.61
CA SER A 74 -6.85 -1.99 -12.22
C SER A 74 -7.86 -1.80 -11.08
N ASN A 75 -8.02 -0.56 -10.57
CA ASN A 75 -8.91 -0.21 -9.48
C ASN A 75 -8.85 -1.26 -8.35
N MET A 76 -7.66 -1.45 -7.79
CA MET A 76 -7.39 -2.51 -6.83
C MET A 76 -6.68 -1.98 -5.59
N LEU A 77 -6.85 -2.70 -4.49
CA LEU A 77 -6.00 -2.62 -3.31
C LEU A 77 -5.25 -3.95 -3.16
N ARG A 78 -3.95 -3.85 -2.86
CA ARG A 78 -3.05 -4.99 -2.64
C ARG A 78 -2.55 -4.97 -1.21
N VAL A 79 -2.46 -6.16 -0.60
CA VAL A 79 -1.62 -6.41 0.57
C VAL A 79 -0.43 -7.23 0.11
N ILE A 80 0.77 -6.71 0.36
CA ILE A 80 2.02 -7.20 -0.21
C ILE A 80 2.94 -7.57 0.93
N ASN A 81 3.54 -8.75 0.86
CA ASN A 81 4.58 -9.17 1.79
C ASN A 81 5.82 -8.27 1.62
N ARG A 82 6.26 -7.66 2.72
CA ARG A 82 7.35 -6.69 2.73
C ARG A 82 8.72 -7.32 2.42
N TRP A 83 8.91 -8.61 2.60
CA TRP A 83 10.23 -9.23 2.42
C TRP A 83 10.36 -9.90 1.06
N THR A 84 9.30 -10.54 0.59
CA THR A 84 9.28 -11.24 -0.70
C THR A 84 8.78 -10.36 -1.84
N MET A 85 8.18 -9.20 -1.54
CA MET A 85 7.50 -8.31 -2.49
C MET A 85 6.35 -8.97 -3.27
N THR A 86 5.86 -10.12 -2.78
CA THR A 86 4.73 -10.83 -3.40
C THR A 86 3.40 -10.29 -2.87
N THR A 87 2.45 -10.04 -3.77
CA THR A 87 1.07 -9.75 -3.37
C THR A 87 0.43 -10.99 -2.74
N GLU A 88 0.06 -10.91 -1.46
CA GLU A 88 -0.58 -12.00 -0.72
C GLU A 88 -2.11 -11.93 -0.78
N SER A 89 -2.68 -10.72 -0.81
CA SER A 89 -4.13 -10.54 -0.95
C SER A 89 -4.50 -9.31 -1.77
N ARG A 90 -5.73 -9.30 -2.28
CA ARG A 90 -6.25 -8.27 -3.19
C ARG A 90 -7.72 -7.99 -2.92
N LEU A 91 -8.10 -6.72 -2.98
CA LEU A 91 -9.48 -6.31 -3.22
C LEU A 91 -9.60 -5.90 -4.69
N LEU A 92 -10.40 -6.65 -5.44
CA LEU A 92 -10.61 -6.48 -6.89
C LEU A 92 -12.06 -6.10 -7.19
N GLY A 93 -12.34 -5.73 -8.45
CA GLY A 93 -13.68 -5.45 -8.93
C GLY A 93 -14.27 -4.14 -8.39
N LEU A 94 -13.40 -3.20 -7.99
CA LEU A 94 -13.84 -1.92 -7.47
C LEU A 94 -14.38 -1.04 -8.61
N SER A 95 -15.47 -0.34 -8.33
CA SER A 95 -16.18 0.48 -9.32
C SER A 95 -15.39 1.72 -9.77
N SER A 96 -14.42 2.15 -8.97
CA SER A 96 -13.52 3.28 -9.27
C SER A 96 -12.15 3.09 -8.65
N ALA A 97 -11.23 4.01 -8.97
CA ALA A 97 -9.90 4.04 -8.37
C ALA A 97 -9.97 4.19 -6.84
N VAL A 98 -8.98 3.63 -6.15
CA VAL A 98 -8.81 3.85 -4.72
C VAL A 98 -7.96 5.09 -4.51
N PHE A 99 -8.58 6.19 -4.13
CA PHE A 99 -7.90 7.47 -3.89
C PHE A 99 -7.38 7.62 -2.46
N GLY A 100 -7.96 6.88 -1.51
CA GLY A 100 -7.55 6.93 -0.11
C GLY A 100 -7.71 5.58 0.56
N SER A 101 -6.75 5.26 1.42
CA SER A 101 -6.82 4.14 2.34
C SER A 101 -6.26 4.54 3.69
N SER A 102 -6.47 3.70 4.70
CA SER A 102 -5.91 3.88 6.03
C SER A 102 -5.76 2.53 6.70
N VAL A 103 -4.77 2.41 7.58
CA VAL A 103 -4.49 1.20 8.36
C VAL A 103 -4.53 1.52 9.84
N CYS A 104 -5.22 0.69 10.62
CA CYS A 104 -5.22 0.80 12.07
C CYS A 104 -3.94 0.14 12.62
N LEU A 105 -3.00 0.93 13.13
CA LEU A 105 -1.70 0.42 13.58
C LEU A 105 -1.64 0.01 15.05
N ALA A 106 -2.67 0.32 15.84
CA ALA A 106 -2.68 0.07 17.27
C ALA A 106 -4.09 -0.13 17.84
N GLY A 107 -4.16 -0.77 19.00
CA GLY A 107 -5.40 -1.01 19.74
C GLY A 107 -6.15 -2.24 19.25
N LYS A 108 -7.44 -2.34 19.63
CA LYS A 108 -8.27 -3.52 19.36
C LYS A 108 -8.27 -3.90 17.88
N TRP A 109 -8.39 -2.92 16.99
CA TRP A 109 -8.52 -3.14 15.54
C TRP A 109 -7.19 -3.10 14.80
N THR A 110 -6.07 -3.36 15.48
CA THR A 110 -4.75 -3.40 14.84
C THR A 110 -4.78 -4.34 13.63
N GLY A 111 -4.38 -3.83 12.47
CA GLY A 111 -4.39 -4.54 11.20
C GLY A 111 -5.63 -4.30 10.34
N LEU A 112 -6.66 -3.60 10.83
CA LEU A 112 -7.83 -3.22 10.02
C LEU A 112 -7.40 -2.26 8.91
N ILE A 113 -7.85 -2.53 7.68
CA ILE A 113 -7.62 -1.69 6.51
C ILE A 113 -8.95 -1.07 6.09
N ALA A 114 -8.98 0.25 5.90
CA ALA A 114 -10.08 0.96 5.28
C ALA A 114 -9.66 1.49 3.90
N ALA A 115 -10.52 1.39 2.89
CA ALA A 115 -10.24 1.91 1.55
C ALA A 115 -11.49 2.49 0.90
N THR A 116 -11.34 3.54 0.09
CA THR A 116 -12.45 4.15 -0.64
C THR A 116 -12.47 3.72 -2.09
N SER A 117 -13.65 3.49 -2.67
CA SER A 117 -13.80 3.39 -4.12
C SER A 117 -15.21 3.80 -4.53
N GLY A 118 -15.28 4.71 -5.49
CA GLY A 118 -16.55 5.30 -5.93
C GLY A 118 -17.23 6.01 -4.76
N THR A 119 -18.43 5.55 -4.41
CA THR A 119 -19.21 6.06 -3.28
C THR A 119 -19.14 5.16 -2.05
N SER A 120 -18.25 4.17 -2.05
CA SER A 120 -18.19 3.12 -1.03
C SER A 120 -16.91 3.20 -0.20
N VAL A 121 -17.03 2.80 1.07
CA VAL A 121 -15.91 2.52 1.96
C VAL A 121 -15.87 1.02 2.21
N TYR A 122 -14.71 0.41 1.99
CA TYR A 122 -14.45 -1.00 2.22
C TYR A 122 -13.63 -1.14 3.49
N LEU A 123 -14.01 -2.09 4.35
CA LEU A 123 -13.26 -2.50 5.52
C LEU A 123 -12.77 -3.93 5.31
N LEU A 124 -11.47 -4.14 5.47
CA LEU A 124 -10.81 -5.42 5.27
C LEU A 124 -10.10 -5.81 6.57
N GLU A 125 -10.45 -7.00 7.07
CA GLU A 125 -9.75 -7.64 8.18
C GLU A 125 -8.90 -8.77 7.63
N ARG A 126 -7.72 -8.99 8.22
CA ARG A 126 -6.89 -10.14 7.89
C ARG A 126 -7.43 -11.35 8.66
N ASP A 127 -7.85 -12.39 7.95
CA ASP A 127 -8.26 -13.65 8.56
C ASP A 127 -7.15 -14.16 9.49
N GLY A 128 -7.42 -14.22 10.80
CA GLY A 128 -6.46 -14.64 11.82
C GLY A 128 -6.48 -13.82 13.12
N GLN A 129 -7.11 -12.65 13.15
CA GLN A 129 -7.35 -11.91 14.40
C GLN A 129 -8.71 -12.31 14.98
N GLN A 130 -8.77 -13.40 15.75
CA GLN A 130 -9.96 -13.69 16.54
C GLN A 130 -10.10 -12.61 17.63
N HIS A 131 -10.94 -11.60 17.41
CA HIS A 131 -11.46 -10.83 18.53
C HIS A 131 -12.39 -11.73 19.32
N SER A 132 -11.88 -12.29 20.42
CA SER A 132 -12.72 -12.94 21.43
C SER A 132 -13.83 -11.96 21.80
N LYS A 133 -15.06 -12.30 21.38
CA LYS A 133 -16.28 -11.64 21.87
C LYS A 133 -16.40 -12.04 23.34
N LYS A 134 -16.14 -11.08 24.24
CA LYS A 134 -16.67 -11.15 25.61
C LYS A 134 -18.11 -10.66 25.61
#